data_AF-A0A7Y5NE08-F1
#
_entry.id   AF-A0A7Y5NE08-F1
#
_cell.length_a   1.000
_cell.length_b   1.000
_cell.length_c   1.000
_cell.angle_alpha   90.00
_cell.angle_beta   90.00
_cell.angle_gamma   90.00
#
_symmetry.space_group_name_H-M   'P 1'
#
loop_
_entity.id
_entity.type
_entity.pdbx_description
1 polymer ?
#
loop_
_entity_poly.entity_id
_entity_poly.type
_entity_poly.pdbx_seq_one_letter_code
_entity_poly.pdbx_strand_id
1 'polypeptide(L)'
;MAMVLFNLRNLFRQTSLLLRRYFVRSGTQTSLPTTHGISLNAILQHLPRFRRIQRTDLCFADRVVVYTQNSRYDLIVVGDGEYMVTGGWFDRESLSPHRVRINGCTWGGSMIWKETVAAPGMCIEFDNRVITSPVRRVLICRPNSPSTLGSQRMA
;
A
#
# COMPACT_ATOMS: atom_id res chain seq x y z
N MET A 1 -4.54 -0.84 -31.29
CA MET A 1 -4.52 0.54 -31.82
C MET A 1 -3.78 1.42 -30.82
N ALA A 2 -2.76 2.15 -31.29
CA ALA A 2 -1.89 3.10 -30.59
C ALA A 2 -0.94 2.57 -29.49
N MET A 3 0.23 2.13 -29.96
CA MET A 3 1.49 2.00 -29.21
C MET A 3 2.07 3.43 -29.07
N VAL A 4 2.20 3.94 -27.84
CA VAL A 4 2.79 5.27 -27.60
C VAL A 4 4.21 5.12 -27.07
N LEU A 5 5.16 5.65 -27.83
CA LEU A 5 6.60 5.63 -27.59
C LEU A 5 6.97 6.32 -26.25
N PHE A 6 7.91 5.68 -25.58
CA PHE A 6 8.57 6.10 -24.35
C PHE A 6 9.43 7.36 -24.54
N ASN A 7 9.35 8.29 -23.58
CA ASN A 7 10.37 9.33 -23.40
C ASN A 7 11.24 8.99 -22.18
N LEU A 8 12.38 8.33 -22.45
CA LEU A 8 13.34 7.81 -21.46
C LEU A 8 14.01 8.87 -20.56
N ARG A 9 13.84 10.17 -20.86
CA ARG A 9 14.50 11.26 -20.11
C ARG A 9 13.87 11.54 -18.74
N ASN A 10 12.59 11.21 -18.53
CA ASN A 10 11.93 11.45 -17.23
C ASN A 10 12.15 10.33 -16.20
N LEU A 11 12.58 9.15 -16.65
CA LEU A 11 12.87 8.01 -15.77
C LEU A 11 14.09 8.27 -14.87
N PHE A 12 15.06 9.06 -15.33
CA PHE A 12 16.30 9.35 -14.59
C PHE A 12 16.21 10.52 -13.59
N ARG A 13 15.18 11.37 -13.66
CA ARG A 13 15.00 12.45 -12.67
C ARG A 13 14.23 12.01 -11.42
N GLN A 14 13.40 10.97 -11.50
CA GLN A 14 12.64 10.48 -10.33
C GLN A 14 13.39 9.42 -9.50
N THR A 15 14.34 8.69 -10.10
CA THR A 15 15.15 7.70 -9.36
C THR A 15 16.14 8.36 -8.40
N SER A 16 16.64 9.58 -8.68
CA SER A 16 17.64 10.24 -7.83
C SER A 16 17.07 10.92 -6.58
N LEU A 17 15.79 11.30 -6.57
CA LEU A 17 15.15 11.95 -5.43
C LEU A 17 14.44 10.97 -4.48
N LEU A 18 13.99 9.81 -4.99
CA LEU A 18 13.37 8.79 -4.16
C LEU A 18 14.39 8.06 -3.27
N LEU A 19 15.63 7.84 -3.74
CA LEU A 19 16.67 7.23 -2.92
C LEU A 19 17.19 8.14 -1.80
N ARG A 20 16.99 9.47 -1.88
CA ARG A 20 17.47 10.43 -0.87
C ARG A 20 16.54 10.60 0.34
N ARG A 21 15.29 10.13 0.28
CA ARG A 21 14.26 10.38 1.33
C ARG A 21 13.78 9.13 2.07
N TYR A 22 14.25 7.94 1.73
CA TYR A 22 14.02 6.73 2.53
C TYR A 22 14.97 6.58 3.72
N PHE A 23 15.83 7.57 3.99
CA PHE A 23 16.71 7.56 5.15
C PHE A 23 15.92 7.93 6.42
N VAL A 24 15.18 6.96 6.95
CA VAL A 24 14.73 6.99 8.35
C VAL A 24 15.97 6.85 9.22
N ARG A 25 16.23 7.87 10.03
CA ARG A 25 17.31 7.94 11.00
C ARG A 25 16.97 7.02 12.18
N SER A 26 17.26 5.73 12.04
CA SER A 26 17.33 4.81 13.18
C SER A 26 18.78 4.78 13.67
N GLY A 27 18.99 5.24 14.91
CA GLY A 27 20.29 5.25 15.55
C GLY A 27 20.82 3.83 15.73
N THR A 28 21.83 3.48 14.94
CA THR A 28 23.01 2.69 15.28
C THR A 28 23.91 2.80 14.07
N GLN A 29 24.95 3.64 14.18
CA GLN A 29 25.97 3.78 13.13
C GLN A 29 26.64 2.42 12.95
N THR A 30 26.22 1.69 11.92
CA THR A 30 27.04 0.63 11.34
C THR A 30 27.61 1.26 10.08
N SER A 31 28.89 1.66 10.15
CA SER A 31 29.61 2.26 9.04
C SER A 31 29.49 1.38 7.80
N LEU A 32 28.84 1.88 6.75
CA LEU A 32 28.86 1.21 5.45
C LEU A 32 30.31 1.26 4.92
N PRO A 33 30.91 0.12 4.54
CA PRO A 33 32.26 0.10 4.02
C PRO A 33 32.33 0.93 2.72
N THR A 34 33.22 1.91 2.74
CA THR A 34 33.53 2.81 1.65
C THR A 34 34.14 2.02 0.49
N THR A 35 33.57 2.19 -0.71
CA THR A 35 34.23 1.87 -1.99
C THR A 35 34.53 0.39 -2.24
N HIS A 36 33.51 -0.43 -2.51
CA HIS A 36 33.51 -1.50 -3.52
C HIS A 36 32.07 -1.98 -3.74
N GLY A 37 31.71 -2.29 -4.98
CA GLY A 37 30.33 -2.56 -5.40
C GLY A 37 29.63 -3.56 -4.48
N ILE A 38 28.58 -3.11 -3.80
CA ILE A 38 27.69 -3.98 -3.03
C ILE A 38 26.93 -4.81 -4.06
N SER A 39 26.96 -6.14 -3.93
CA SER A 39 26.19 -7.01 -4.82
C SER A 39 24.70 -6.76 -4.64
N LEU A 40 23.91 -6.89 -5.73
CA LEU A 40 22.45 -6.78 -5.64
C LEU A 40 21.87 -7.73 -4.60
N ASN A 41 22.46 -8.92 -4.44
CA ASN A 41 22.06 -9.88 -3.41
C ASN A 41 22.28 -9.36 -1.99
N ALA A 42 23.40 -8.70 -1.71
CA ALA A 42 23.64 -8.09 -0.40
C ALA A 42 22.63 -6.96 -0.11
N ILE A 43 22.23 -6.19 -1.13
CA ILE A 43 21.15 -5.20 -0.99
C ILE A 43 19.81 -5.89 -0.72
N LEU A 44 19.46 -6.93 -1.48
CA LEU A 44 18.22 -7.70 -1.33
C LEU A 44 18.08 -8.34 0.06
N GLN A 45 19.19 -8.77 0.67
CA GLN A 45 19.20 -9.34 2.03
C GLN A 45 18.80 -8.33 3.12
N HIS A 46 19.06 -7.03 2.88
CA HIS A 46 18.74 -5.95 3.82
C HIS A 46 17.48 -5.17 3.43
N LEU A 47 16.90 -5.43 2.26
CA LEU A 47 15.66 -4.78 1.87
C LEU A 47 14.51 -5.33 2.71
N PRO A 48 13.67 -4.46 3.29
CA PRO A 48 12.42 -4.90 3.90
C PRO A 48 11.66 -5.74 2.87
N ARG A 49 11.17 -6.91 3.28
CA ARG A 49 10.32 -7.71 2.39
C ARG A 49 9.20 -6.81 1.90
N PHE A 50 9.11 -6.66 0.58
CA PHE A 50 8.11 -5.82 -0.06
C PHE A 50 6.73 -6.43 0.22
N ARG A 51 6.10 -5.97 1.30
CA ARG A 51 4.81 -6.51 1.74
C ARG A 51 3.71 -5.84 0.92
N ARG A 52 3.39 -6.50 -0.17
CA ARG A 52 2.26 -6.18 -1.05
C ARG A 52 1.01 -6.86 -0.52
N ILE A 53 -0.12 -6.15 -0.52
CA ILE A 53 -1.42 -6.73 -0.23
C ILE A 53 -2.15 -6.96 -1.55
N GLN A 54 -2.43 -8.22 -1.85
CA GLN A 54 -3.20 -8.62 -3.01
C GLN A 54 -4.68 -8.72 -2.65
N ARG A 55 -5.56 -8.60 -3.65
CA ARG A 55 -7.00 -8.79 -3.44
C ARG A 55 -7.31 -10.17 -2.84
N THR A 56 -6.58 -11.19 -3.27
CA THR A 56 -6.70 -12.57 -2.78
C THR A 56 -6.26 -12.77 -1.33
N ASP A 57 -5.56 -11.79 -0.73
CA ASP A 57 -5.11 -11.87 0.66
C ASP A 57 -6.18 -11.41 1.66
N LEU A 58 -7.30 -10.86 1.14
CA LEU A 58 -8.34 -10.18 1.89
C LEU A 58 -9.65 -10.99 1.88
N CYS A 59 -10.27 -11.10 3.05
CA CYS A 59 -11.59 -11.70 3.23
C CYS A 59 -12.63 -10.64 3.59
N PHE A 60 -13.91 -10.99 3.45
CA PHE A 60 -15.01 -10.15 3.94
C PHE A 60 -14.79 -9.73 5.40
N ALA A 61 -15.10 -8.48 5.70
CA ALA A 61 -14.90 -7.83 7.00
C ALA A 61 -13.44 -7.65 7.45
N ASP A 62 -12.43 -8.02 6.65
CA ASP A 62 -11.05 -7.59 6.92
C ASP A 62 -10.96 -6.06 6.87
N ARG A 63 -10.23 -5.49 7.83
CA ARG A 63 -9.92 -4.07 7.87
C ARG A 63 -8.49 -3.85 7.42
N VAL A 64 -8.30 -3.08 6.35
CA VAL A 64 -7.00 -2.65 5.84
C VAL A 64 -6.79 -1.19 6.22
N VAL A 65 -5.79 -0.93 7.05
CA VAL A 65 -5.39 0.43 7.42
C VAL A 65 -4.16 0.82 6.61
N VAL A 66 -4.33 1.82 5.75
CA VAL A 66 -3.28 2.30 4.84
C VAL A 66 -2.79 3.65 5.34
N TYR A 67 -1.51 3.72 5.67
CA TYR A 67 -0.82 4.97 5.93
C TYR A 67 -0.09 5.38 4.67
N THR A 68 -0.49 6.50 4.10
CA THR A 68 0.19 7.15 2.97
C THR A 68 1.10 8.27 3.47
N GLN A 69 1.81 8.97 2.58
CA GLN A 69 2.64 10.10 2.98
C GLN A 69 1.82 11.23 3.63
N ASN A 70 0.60 11.47 3.15
CA ASN A 70 -0.19 12.64 3.51
C ASN A 70 -1.48 12.31 4.26
N SER A 71 -1.85 11.03 4.35
CA SER A 71 -3.17 10.63 4.84
C SER A 71 -3.20 9.20 5.35
N ARG A 72 -4.18 8.92 6.22
CA ARG A 72 -4.56 7.57 6.62
C ARG A 72 -5.90 7.22 5.97
N TYR A 73 -6.01 6.00 5.46
CA TYR A 73 -7.26 5.43 4.97
C TYR A 73 -7.58 4.17 5.76
N ASP A 74 -8.83 4.01 6.13
CA ASP A 74 -9.37 2.79 6.73
C ASP A 74 -10.36 2.16 5.76
N LEU A 75 -10.04 0.96 5.29
CA LEU A 75 -10.79 0.21 4.30
C LEU A 75 -11.37 -1.03 4.96
N ILE A 76 -12.68 -1.24 4.87
CA ILE A 76 -13.33 -2.48 5.30
C ILE A 76 -13.79 -3.21 4.06
N VAL A 77 -13.40 -4.48 3.91
CA VAL A 77 -13.84 -5.31 2.79
C VAL A 77 -15.32 -5.63 2.96
N VAL A 78 -16.14 -5.23 1.99
CA VAL A 78 -17.60 -5.44 2.01
C VAL A 78 -18.10 -6.33 0.86
N GLY A 79 -17.23 -6.65 -0.09
CA GLY A 79 -17.56 -7.49 -1.25
C GLY A 79 -16.34 -7.75 -2.13
N ASP A 80 -16.55 -8.36 -3.30
CA ASP A 80 -15.47 -8.69 -4.23
C ASP A 80 -14.86 -7.42 -4.86
N GLY A 81 -13.67 -7.06 -4.35
CA GLY A 81 -12.95 -5.85 -4.75
C GLY A 81 -13.63 -4.55 -4.30
N GLU A 82 -14.59 -4.63 -3.38
CA GLU A 82 -15.34 -3.50 -2.85
C GLU A 82 -15.03 -3.24 -1.38
N TYR A 83 -14.89 -1.95 -1.07
CA TYR A 83 -14.43 -1.48 0.23
C TYR A 83 -15.32 -0.35 0.72
N MET A 84 -15.64 -0.36 2.01
CA MET A 84 -16.08 0.84 2.69
C MET A 84 -14.83 1.62 3.12
N VAL A 85 -14.64 2.83 2.59
CA VAL A 85 -13.49 3.69 2.89
C VAL A 85 -13.88 4.84 3.80
N THR A 86 -12.99 5.14 4.74
CA THR A 86 -12.95 6.39 5.50
C THR A 86 -11.52 6.93 5.49
N GLY A 87 -11.34 8.21 5.80
CA GLY A 87 -10.03 8.84 5.87
C GLY A 87 -9.60 9.57 4.60
N GLY A 88 -8.53 10.35 4.75
CA GLY A 88 -7.82 11.01 3.66
C GLY A 88 -8.68 11.96 2.84
N TRP A 89 -8.74 11.76 1.52
CA TRP A 89 -9.56 12.60 0.64
C TRP A 89 -11.06 12.49 0.95
N PHE A 90 -11.57 11.29 1.28
CA PHE A 90 -13.01 11.09 1.53
C PHE A 90 -13.51 11.86 2.75
N ASP A 91 -12.73 11.94 3.82
CA ASP A 91 -13.08 12.75 5.00
C ASP A 91 -13.07 14.25 4.67
N ARG A 92 -12.07 14.70 3.89
CA ARG A 92 -11.94 16.13 3.52
C ARG A 92 -13.09 16.61 2.66
N GLU A 93 -13.63 15.74 1.81
CA GLU A 93 -14.80 16.04 0.99
C GLU A 93 -16.14 15.73 1.68
N SER A 94 -16.13 15.33 2.96
CA SER A 94 -17.34 14.93 3.71
C SER A 94 -18.12 13.78 3.03
N LEU A 95 -17.42 12.87 2.37
CA LEU A 95 -17.99 11.71 1.67
C LEU A 95 -17.89 10.40 2.46
N SER A 96 -17.12 10.40 3.55
CA SER A 96 -16.94 9.23 4.40
C SER A 96 -18.17 8.92 5.28
N PRO A 97 -18.51 7.65 5.49
CA PRO A 97 -17.97 6.47 4.82
C PRO A 97 -18.48 6.34 3.39
N HIS A 98 -17.60 5.92 2.46
CA HIS A 98 -17.94 5.77 1.05
C HIS A 98 -17.68 4.35 0.54
N ARG A 99 -18.55 3.80 -0.30
CA ARG A 99 -18.31 2.52 -0.96
C ARG A 99 -17.53 2.76 -2.25
N VAL A 100 -16.39 2.10 -2.39
CA VAL A 100 -15.48 2.24 -3.53
C VAL A 100 -14.91 0.91 -3.96
N ARG A 101 -14.47 0.82 -5.21
CA ARG A 101 -13.53 -0.19 -5.69
C ARG A 101 -12.13 0.37 -5.74
N ILE A 102 -11.14 -0.52 -5.63
CA ILE A 102 -9.74 -0.19 -5.85
C ILE A 102 -9.32 -0.76 -7.20
N ASN A 103 -9.00 0.13 -8.14
CA ASN A 103 -8.54 -0.24 -9.48
C ASN A 103 -7.19 -0.97 -9.43
N GLY A 104 -6.32 -0.53 -8.51
CA GLY A 104 -5.03 -1.14 -8.22
C GLY A 104 -4.07 -0.16 -7.57
N CYS A 105 -2.78 -0.52 -7.57
CA CYS A 105 -1.69 0.37 -7.16
C CYS A 105 -0.91 0.90 -8.36
N THR A 106 -0.44 2.15 -8.29
CA THR A 106 0.28 2.82 -9.36
C THR A 106 1.59 3.42 -8.86
N TRP A 107 2.57 3.60 -9.76
CA TRP A 107 3.79 4.38 -9.50
C TRP A 107 3.62 5.86 -9.90
N GLY A 108 2.41 6.42 -9.76
CA GLY A 108 2.09 7.77 -10.22
C GLY A 108 1.47 7.82 -11.62
N GLY A 109 0.58 6.88 -11.94
CA GLY A 109 -0.29 6.94 -13.13
C GLY A 109 0.28 6.35 -14.43
N SER A 110 1.54 5.92 -14.47
CA SER A 110 2.14 5.33 -15.69
C SER A 110 1.85 3.84 -15.87
N MET A 111 1.50 3.13 -14.79
CA MET A 111 1.18 1.70 -14.81
C MET A 111 0.31 1.36 -13.60
N ILE A 112 -0.75 0.59 -13.82
CA ILE A 112 -1.65 0.12 -12.76
C ILE A 112 -1.43 -1.38 -12.54
N TRP A 113 -1.04 -1.74 -11.32
CA TRP A 113 -0.99 -3.13 -10.87
C TRP A 113 -2.34 -3.52 -10.27
N LYS A 114 -3.21 -4.09 -11.11
CA LYS A 114 -4.62 -4.32 -10.79
C LYS A 114 -4.83 -5.20 -9.56
N GLU A 115 -4.15 -6.33 -9.46
CA GLU A 115 -4.38 -7.29 -8.34
C GLU A 115 -3.87 -6.81 -6.98
N THR A 116 -3.23 -5.65 -6.93
CA THR A 116 -2.62 -5.11 -5.71
C THR A 116 -3.49 -4.01 -5.12
N VAL A 117 -3.94 -4.23 -3.89
CA VAL A 117 -4.75 -3.28 -3.13
C VAL A 117 -3.90 -2.14 -2.56
N ALA A 118 -2.77 -2.50 -1.94
CA ALA A 118 -1.84 -1.55 -1.35
C ALA A 118 -0.42 -2.12 -1.30
N ALA A 119 0.58 -1.29 -1.59
CA ALA A 119 1.99 -1.66 -1.45
C ALA A 119 2.84 -0.44 -1.09
N PRO A 120 3.80 -0.55 -0.13
CA PRO A 120 4.70 0.55 0.20
C PRO A 120 5.41 1.12 -1.03
N GLY A 121 5.52 2.44 -1.11
CA GLY A 121 6.10 3.17 -2.24
C GLY A 121 5.13 3.46 -3.39
N MET A 122 3.98 2.77 -3.46
CA MET A 122 2.99 2.94 -4.53
C MET A 122 1.80 3.80 -4.08
N CYS A 123 1.08 4.39 -5.03
CA CYS A 123 -0.19 5.09 -4.82
C CYS A 123 -1.35 4.12 -5.00
N ILE A 124 -2.43 4.26 -4.23
CA ILE A 124 -3.68 3.52 -4.46
C ILE A 124 -4.55 4.34 -5.40
N GLU A 125 -5.16 3.69 -6.39
CA GLU A 125 -6.15 4.30 -7.27
C GLU A 125 -7.54 3.72 -6.99
N PHE A 126 -8.46 4.58 -6.56
CA PHE A 126 -9.87 4.26 -6.38
C PHE A 126 -10.63 4.39 -7.71
N ASP A 127 -11.78 3.71 -7.82
CA ASP A 127 -12.66 3.76 -9.01
C ASP A 127 -13.22 5.15 -9.32
N ASN A 128 -13.34 6.00 -8.30
CA ASN A 128 -13.67 7.42 -8.45
C ASN A 128 -12.48 8.30 -8.92
N ARG A 129 -11.38 7.69 -9.38
CA ARG A 129 -10.14 8.33 -9.87
C ARG A 129 -9.31 9.07 -8.83
N VAL A 130 -9.65 8.95 -7.54
CA VAL A 130 -8.79 9.46 -6.48
C VAL A 130 -7.52 8.62 -6.43
N ILE A 131 -6.36 9.29 -6.56
CA ILE A 131 -5.05 8.68 -6.44
C ILE A 131 -4.41 9.17 -5.14
N THR A 132 -4.01 8.23 -4.27
CA THR A 132 -3.38 8.60 -3.01
C THR A 132 -1.94 9.08 -3.20
N SER A 133 -1.39 9.75 -2.18
CA SER A 133 0.07 9.83 -2.04
C SER A 133 0.68 8.43 -1.83
N PRO A 134 2.00 8.24 -2.04
CA PRO A 134 2.62 6.93 -1.86
C PRO A 134 2.36 6.33 -0.48
N VAL A 135 2.06 5.03 -0.45
CA VAL A 135 1.86 4.25 0.76
C VAL A 135 3.19 4.12 1.51
N ARG A 136 3.15 4.35 2.82
CA ARG A 136 4.28 4.13 3.73
C ARG A 136 4.16 2.80 4.47
N ARG A 137 2.95 2.46 4.91
CA ARG A 137 2.68 1.26 5.70
C ARG A 137 1.26 0.77 5.46
N VAL A 138 1.08 -0.54 5.49
CA VAL A 138 -0.23 -1.19 5.43
C VAL A 138 -0.34 -2.14 6.62
N LEU A 139 -1.48 -2.09 7.32
CA LEU A 139 -1.86 -3.04 8.35
C LEU A 139 -3.15 -3.75 7.95
N ILE A 140 -3.25 -5.04 8.26
CA ILE A 140 -4.47 -5.82 8.11
C ILE A 140 -4.90 -6.26 9.50
N CYS A 141 -6.12 -5.92 9.87
CA CYS A 141 -6.78 -6.40 11.08
C CYS A 141 -7.92 -7.30 10.63
N ARG A 142 -7.89 -8.56 11.08
CA ARG A 142 -8.96 -9.50 10.81
C ARG A 142 -9.93 -9.50 11.99
N PRO A 143 -11.25 -9.59 11.76
CA PRO A 143 -12.18 -9.78 12.87
C PRO A 143 -11.83 -11.10 13.55
N ASN A 144 -11.75 -11.08 14.90
CA ASN A 144 -11.63 -12.32 15.64
C ASN A 144 -12.89 -13.14 15.35
N SER A 145 -12.73 -14.37 14.86
CA SER A 145 -13.83 -15.33 14.89
C SER A 145 -14.30 -15.42 16.34
N PRO A 146 -15.61 -15.36 16.64
CA PRO A 146 -16.07 -15.64 17.98
C PRO A 146 -15.60 -17.05 18.30
N SER A 147 -14.63 -17.17 19.21
CA SER A 147 -14.34 -18.43 19.87
C SER A 147 -15.67 -18.94 20.39
N THR A 148 -16.12 -20.09 19.90
CA THR A 148 -17.30 -20.80 20.37
C THR A 148 -17.26 -20.84 21.89
N LEU A 149 -17.92 -19.87 22.52
CA LEU A 149 -18.14 -19.85 23.97
C LEU A 149 -19.03 -21.05 24.25
N GLY A 150 -18.50 -21.91 25.12
CA GLY A 150 -18.92 -23.29 25.27
C GLY A 150 -20.43 -23.48 25.38
N SER A 151 -20.90 -24.49 24.66
CA SER A 151 -21.95 -25.38 25.13
C SER A 151 -21.73 -25.70 26.60
N GLN A 152 -22.51 -25.10 27.50
CA GLN A 152 -22.81 -25.64 28.83
C GLN A 152 -23.96 -24.86 29.51
N ARG A 153 -25.02 -25.63 29.83
CA ARG A 153 -26.12 -25.39 30.81
C ARG A 153 -27.22 -24.41 30.34
N MET A 154 -28.52 -24.69 30.48
CA MET A 154 -29.31 -25.58 31.36
C MET A 154 -30.47 -26.17 30.53
N ALA A 155 -30.82 -27.46 30.59
CA ALA A 155 -31.48 -28.17 31.70
C ALA A 155 -32.76 -27.46 32.17
#